data_AF-A0A929QH12-F1
#
_entry.id   AF-A0A929QH12-F1
#
_cell.length_a   1.000
_cell.length_b   1.000
_cell.length_c   1.000
_cell.angle_alpha   90.00
_cell.angle_beta   90.00
_cell.angle_gamma   90.00
#
_symmetry.space_group_name_H-M   'P 1'
#
loop_
_entity.id
_entity.type
_entity.pdbx_description
1 polymer ?
#
loop_
_entity_poly.entity_id
_entity_poly.type
_entity_poly.pdbx_seq_one_letter_code
_entity_poly.pdbx_strand_id
1 'polypeptide(L)'
;MGRFTNPRDLFFGEGARHEVKNLKGKRAVIVSGGSSMRRGGFLDDVENDLKSAGFEVAHIEGVESDPSVETVMKGAAQMSEFQPDWIIAIGGGSPIDAAKAMWIKYEYPETTFEDMCKVFGLPELRTKAHFCAISSTSGTAT
;
A
#
# COMPACT_ATOMS: atom_id res chain seq x y z
N MET A 1 -16.37 11.15 -24.73
CA MET A 1 -14.92 10.96 -24.94
C MET A 1 -14.44 9.93 -23.93
N GLY A 2 -13.84 8.82 -24.38
CA GLY A 2 -13.32 7.81 -23.46
C GLY A 2 -12.08 8.31 -22.72
N ARG A 3 -11.89 7.88 -21.46
CA ARG A 3 -10.70 8.18 -20.66
C ARG A 3 -9.89 6.89 -20.47
N PHE A 4 -8.63 6.90 -20.86
CA PHE A 4 -7.65 5.84 -20.59
C PHE A 4 -6.75 6.29 -19.44
N THR A 5 -6.51 5.44 -18.43
CA THR A 5 -5.71 5.81 -17.24
C THR A 5 -4.95 4.59 -16.75
N ASN A 6 -3.66 4.79 -16.48
CA ASN A 6 -2.73 3.80 -15.92
C ASN A 6 -1.92 4.50 -14.80
N PRO A 7 -1.28 3.77 -13.86
CA PRO A 7 -0.31 4.36 -12.96
C PRO A 7 0.77 5.12 -13.74
N ARG A 8 1.29 6.19 -13.13
CA ARG A 8 2.31 7.04 -13.74
C ARG A 8 3.59 6.26 -14.02
N ASP A 9 4.00 5.45 -13.05
CA ASP A 9 5.25 4.71 -13.07
C ASP A 9 4.95 3.22 -12.91
N LEU A 10 5.57 2.39 -13.76
CA LEU A 10 5.45 0.94 -13.73
C LEU A 10 6.84 0.35 -13.98
N PHE A 11 7.32 -0.40 -12.99
CA PHE A 11 8.62 -1.08 -13.05
C PHE A 11 8.38 -2.59 -13.17
N PHE A 12 9.12 -3.24 -14.07
CA PHE A 12 9.00 -4.67 -14.32
C PHE A 12 10.38 -5.28 -14.56
N GLY A 13 10.53 -6.55 -14.16
CA GLY A 13 11.76 -7.31 -14.31
C GLY A 13 12.33 -7.74 -12.96
N GLU A 14 13.39 -8.55 -13.03
CA GLU A 14 14.13 -8.97 -11.84
C GLU A 14 14.70 -7.74 -11.12
N GLY A 15 14.54 -7.71 -9.79
CA GLY A 15 15.04 -6.62 -8.96
C GLY A 15 14.21 -5.32 -9.00
N ALA A 16 13.12 -5.23 -9.77
CA ALA A 16 12.30 -4.02 -9.85
C ALA A 16 11.75 -3.55 -8.48
N ARG A 17 11.56 -4.47 -7.53
CA ARG A 17 11.16 -4.14 -6.14
C ARG A 17 12.14 -3.21 -5.43
N HIS A 18 13.43 -3.23 -5.82
CA HIS A 18 14.47 -2.41 -5.21
C HIS A 18 14.39 -0.92 -5.61
N GLU A 19 13.52 -0.56 -6.56
CA GLU A 19 13.29 0.85 -6.92
C GLU A 19 12.70 1.67 -5.77
N VAL A 20 12.14 1.02 -4.74
CA VAL A 20 11.67 1.70 -3.52
C VAL A 20 12.77 2.51 -2.82
N LYS A 21 14.06 2.16 -3.00
CA LYS A 21 15.19 2.94 -2.46
C LYS A 21 15.31 4.34 -3.07
N ASN A 22 14.72 4.56 -4.24
CA ASN A 22 14.78 5.84 -4.95
C ASN A 22 13.64 6.79 -4.54
N LEU A 23 12.65 6.29 -3.78
CA LEU A 23 11.54 7.09 -3.27
C LEU A 23 12.05 8.21 -2.36
N LYS A 24 11.27 9.29 -2.30
CA LYS A 24 11.54 10.45 -1.44
C LYS A 24 10.42 10.59 -0.42
N GLY A 25 10.79 10.62 0.85
CA GLY A 25 9.86 10.64 1.98
C GLY A 25 10.63 10.46 3.29
N LYS A 26 9.89 10.25 4.37
CA LYS A 26 10.42 10.09 5.73
C LYS A 26 9.87 8.87 6.43
N ARG A 27 8.62 8.49 6.15
CA ARG A 27 7.91 7.43 6.88
C ARG A 27 7.16 6.52 5.92
N ALA A 28 7.55 5.26 5.88
CA ALA A 28 6.92 4.26 5.03
C ALA A 28 6.22 3.21 5.90
N VAL A 29 4.99 2.84 5.54
CA VAL A 29 4.32 1.67 6.10
C VAL A 29 4.29 0.57 5.05
N ILE A 30 4.72 -0.63 5.43
CA ILE A 30 4.62 -1.83 4.60
C ILE A 30 3.35 -2.58 4.97
N VAL A 31 2.46 -2.81 4.00
CA VAL A 31 1.24 -3.60 4.18
C VAL A 31 1.40 -4.94 3.49
N SER A 32 1.17 -6.04 4.20
CA SER A 32 1.31 -7.39 3.63
C SER A 32 0.27 -8.37 4.20
N GLY A 33 0.05 -9.45 3.44
CA GLY A 33 -0.86 -10.52 3.85
C GLY A 33 -0.24 -11.45 4.89
N GLY A 34 -0.47 -12.75 4.74
CA GLY A 34 0.15 -13.77 5.59
C GLY A 34 1.68 -13.84 5.49
N SER A 35 2.26 -14.81 6.19
CA SER A 35 3.72 -14.91 6.40
C SER A 35 4.57 -15.26 5.16
N SER A 36 3.98 -15.40 3.96
CA SER A 36 4.71 -15.82 2.75
C SER A 36 5.79 -14.81 2.35
N MET A 37 5.44 -13.53 2.34
CA MET A 37 6.36 -12.47 1.91
C MET A 37 7.51 -12.29 2.91
N ARG A 38 7.23 -12.43 4.21
CA ARG A 38 8.26 -12.42 5.27
C ARG A 38 9.16 -13.64 5.19
N ARG A 39 8.60 -14.86 5.10
CA ARG A 39 9.40 -16.10 5.00
C ARG A 39 10.28 -16.15 3.76
N GLY A 40 9.86 -15.48 2.68
CA GLY A 40 10.63 -15.37 1.45
C GLY A 40 11.72 -14.28 1.46
N GLY A 41 11.86 -13.51 2.54
CA GLY A 41 12.81 -12.39 2.64
C GLY A 41 12.41 -11.13 1.87
N PHE A 42 11.26 -11.14 1.17
CA PHE A 42 10.82 -10.00 0.36
C PHE A 42 10.48 -8.75 1.18
N LEU A 43 9.87 -8.94 2.36
CA LEU A 43 9.61 -7.83 3.29
C LEU A 43 10.92 -7.22 3.77
N ASP A 44 11.88 -8.07 4.13
CA ASP A 44 13.17 -7.62 4.67
C ASP A 44 13.97 -6.87 3.60
N ASP A 45 13.97 -7.34 2.35
CA ASP A 45 14.57 -6.64 1.21
C ASP A 45 14.01 -5.22 1.06
N VAL A 46 12.68 -5.09 1.00
CA VAL A 46 11.99 -3.80 0.81
C VAL A 46 12.19 -2.87 2.01
N GLU A 47 12.10 -3.41 3.23
CA GLU A 47 12.36 -2.66 4.46
C GLU A 47 13.81 -2.13 4.49
N ASN A 48 14.78 -2.95 4.12
CA ASN A 48 16.19 -2.56 4.08
C ASN A 48 16.44 -1.46 3.05
N ASP A 49 15.84 -1.57 1.85
CA ASP A 49 15.94 -0.53 0.83
C ASP A 49 15.34 0.80 1.30
N LEU A 50 14.16 0.78 1.92
CA LEU A 50 13.52 1.98 2.48
C LEU A 50 14.37 2.59 3.60
N LYS A 51 14.87 1.79 4.54
CA LYS A 51 15.75 2.27 5.61
C LYS A 51 17.05 2.87 5.05
N SER A 52 17.63 2.26 4.01
CA SER A 52 18.82 2.79 3.35
C SER A 52 18.57 4.13 2.67
N ALA A 53 17.33 4.37 2.22
CA ALA A 53 16.87 5.64 1.68
C ALA A 53 16.48 6.68 2.76
N GLY A 54 16.62 6.33 4.05
CA GLY A 54 16.40 7.23 5.18
C GLY A 54 14.98 7.21 5.75
N PHE A 55 14.17 6.21 5.42
CA PHE A 55 12.82 6.08 5.96
C PHE A 55 12.82 5.44 7.36
N GLU A 56 11.96 5.96 8.23
CA GLU A 56 11.41 5.18 9.33
C GLU A 56 10.33 4.24 8.76
N VAL A 57 10.33 2.97 9.19
CA VAL A 57 9.47 1.93 8.61
C VAL A 57 8.59 1.29 9.68
N ALA A 58 7.28 1.23 9.41
CA ALA A 58 6.30 0.47 10.19
C ALA A 58 5.66 -0.64 9.34
N HIS A 59 5.01 -1.60 9.99
CA HIS A 59 4.43 -2.78 9.33
C HIS A 59 2.97 -2.98 9.71
N ILE A 60 2.15 -3.32 8.71
CA ILE A 60 0.77 -3.81 8.84
C ILE A 60 0.74 -5.18 8.18
N GLU A 61 0.82 -6.23 8.99
CA GLU A 61 0.93 -7.60 8.52
C GLU A 61 -0.28 -8.44 8.90
N GLY A 62 -0.44 -9.57 8.22
CA GLY A 62 -1.49 -10.52 8.51
C GLY A 62 -2.84 -10.14 7.90
N VAL A 63 -2.85 -9.32 6.83
CA VAL A 63 -4.07 -9.09 6.07
C VAL A 63 -4.60 -10.42 5.54
N GLU A 64 -5.81 -10.77 5.95
CA GLU A 64 -6.48 -12.02 5.60
C GLU A 64 -6.91 -12.06 4.14
N SER A 65 -7.18 -13.26 3.60
CA SER A 65 -7.92 -13.37 2.33
C SER A 65 -9.31 -12.74 2.50
N ASP A 66 -9.79 -12.01 1.49
CA ASP A 66 -11.05 -11.26 1.54
C ASP A 66 -11.12 -10.32 2.76
N PRO A 67 -10.31 -9.24 2.75
CA PRO A 67 -10.03 -8.44 3.93
C PRO A 67 -11.30 -7.76 4.47
N SER A 68 -11.49 -7.87 5.78
CA SER A 68 -12.64 -7.31 6.48
C SER A 68 -12.53 -5.79 6.66
N VAL A 69 -13.69 -5.15 6.86
CA VAL A 69 -13.77 -3.72 7.26
C VAL A 69 -12.98 -3.47 8.55
N GLU A 70 -13.01 -4.40 9.50
CA GLU A 70 -12.27 -4.28 10.75
C GLU A 70 -10.75 -4.23 10.52
N THR A 71 -10.22 -5.09 9.66
CA THR A 71 -8.80 -5.08 9.26
C THR A 71 -8.42 -3.75 8.62
N VAL A 72 -9.25 -3.25 7.70
CA VAL A 72 -9.02 -1.93 7.07
C VAL A 72 -8.98 -0.81 8.10
N MET A 73 -9.93 -0.77 9.04
CA MET A 73 -10.00 0.29 10.05
C MET A 73 -8.83 0.23 11.04
N LYS A 74 -8.40 -0.98 11.44
CA LYS A 74 -7.21 -1.17 12.28
C LYS A 74 -5.94 -0.68 11.56
N GLY A 75 -5.77 -1.05 10.29
CA GLY A 75 -4.65 -0.58 9.48
C GLY A 75 -4.65 0.94 9.30
N ALA A 76 -5.82 1.55 9.05
CA ALA A 76 -5.96 3.00 8.93
C ALA A 76 -5.66 3.73 10.26
N ALA A 77 -6.02 3.15 11.39
CA ALA A 77 -5.67 3.68 12.71
C ALA A 77 -4.15 3.66 12.94
N GLN A 78 -3.48 2.54 12.61
CA GLN A 78 -2.02 2.44 12.67
C GLN A 78 -1.34 3.45 11.75
N MET A 79 -1.86 3.65 10.53
CA MET A 79 -1.38 4.71 9.63
C MET A 79 -1.60 6.10 10.23
N SER A 80 -2.70 6.33 10.94
CA SER A 80 -2.99 7.62 11.57
C SER A 80 -2.02 7.93 12.72
N GLU A 81 -1.64 6.91 13.49
CA GLU A 81 -0.64 7.03 14.56
C GLU A 81 0.78 7.22 14.01
N PHE A 82 1.16 6.41 13.03
CA PHE A 82 2.51 6.43 12.44
C PHE A 82 2.72 7.60 11.46
N GLN A 83 1.65 8.03 10.80
CA GLN A 83 1.61 9.09 9.79
C GLN A 83 2.60 8.89 8.63
N PRO A 84 2.49 7.78 7.88
CA PRO A 84 3.35 7.51 6.74
C PRO A 84 3.13 8.53 5.62
N ASP A 85 4.20 8.88 4.90
CA ASP A 85 4.14 9.56 3.61
C ASP A 85 4.22 8.58 2.42
N TRP A 86 4.52 7.30 2.69
CA TRP A 86 4.46 6.20 1.73
C TRP A 86 3.76 4.98 2.29
N ILE A 87 2.84 4.42 1.50
CA ILE A 87 2.20 3.12 1.74
C ILE A 87 2.74 2.15 0.69
N ILE A 88 3.43 1.10 1.14
CA ILE A 88 4.04 0.08 0.30
C ILE A 88 3.27 -1.23 0.50
N ALA A 89 2.38 -1.55 -0.43
CA ALA A 89 1.61 -2.77 -0.38
C ALA A 89 2.36 -3.92 -1.08
N ILE A 90 2.58 -5.03 -0.40
CA ILE A 90 3.32 -6.19 -0.91
C ILE A 90 2.46 -7.45 -0.78
N GLY A 91 2.23 -8.14 -1.91
CA GLY A 91 1.55 -9.43 -1.91
C GLY A 91 0.66 -9.66 -3.13
N GLY A 92 -0.36 -10.50 -2.97
CA GLY A 92 -1.42 -10.69 -3.96
C GLY A 92 -2.50 -9.62 -3.90
N GLY A 93 -3.66 -9.89 -4.51
CA GLY A 93 -4.77 -8.93 -4.57
C GLY A 93 -5.26 -8.44 -3.20
N SER A 94 -5.50 -9.35 -2.25
CA SER A 94 -6.03 -9.01 -0.92
C SER A 94 -5.23 -7.91 -0.19
N PRO A 95 -3.93 -8.06 0.10
CA PRO A 95 -3.19 -7.03 0.84
C PRO A 95 -3.10 -5.70 0.08
N ILE A 96 -3.07 -5.73 -1.26
CA ILE A 96 -3.04 -4.51 -2.06
C ILE A 96 -4.39 -3.78 -2.02
N ASP A 97 -5.50 -4.50 -2.12
CA ASP A 97 -6.85 -3.94 -2.03
C ASP A 97 -7.13 -3.39 -0.62
N ALA A 98 -6.75 -4.13 0.42
CA ALA A 98 -6.82 -3.67 1.80
C ALA A 98 -6.02 -2.39 2.01
N ALA A 99 -4.78 -2.33 1.50
CA ALA A 99 -3.93 -1.16 1.62
C ALA A 99 -4.51 0.08 0.93
N LYS A 100 -5.19 -0.07 -0.22
CA LYS A 100 -5.92 1.03 -0.88
C LYS A 100 -7.07 1.53 -0.02
N ALA A 101 -7.83 0.62 0.58
CA ALA A 101 -8.92 0.98 1.48
C ALA A 101 -8.40 1.70 2.74
N MET A 102 -7.32 1.18 3.35
CA MET A 102 -6.62 1.82 4.47
C MET A 102 -6.12 3.21 4.08
N TRP A 103 -5.55 3.37 2.88
CA TRP A 103 -5.06 4.65 2.38
C TRP A 103 -6.18 5.68 2.28
N ILE A 104 -7.33 5.33 1.71
CA ILE A 104 -8.47 6.25 1.63
C ILE A 104 -8.95 6.65 3.03
N LYS A 105 -9.06 5.70 3.97
CA LYS A 105 -9.43 6.00 5.36
C LYS A 105 -8.38 6.85 6.09
N TYR A 106 -7.10 6.68 5.76
CA TYR A 106 -6.02 7.49 6.30
C TYR A 106 -6.06 8.93 5.77
N GLU A 107 -6.27 9.11 4.46
CA GLU A 107 -6.46 10.44 3.84
C GLU A 107 -7.73 11.10 4.39
N TYR A 108 -8.84 10.37 4.44
CA TYR A 108 -10.18 10.84 4.79
C TYR A 108 -10.88 9.92 5.81
N PRO A 109 -10.64 10.14 7.13
CA PRO A 109 -11.21 9.31 8.19
C PRO A 109 -12.75 9.27 8.21
N GLU A 110 -13.40 10.32 7.72
CA GLU A 110 -14.86 10.45 7.70
C GLU A 110 -15.52 9.84 6.45
N THR A 111 -14.75 9.45 5.43
CA THR A 111 -15.30 8.82 4.22
C THR A 111 -15.90 7.45 4.55
N THR A 112 -17.12 7.20 4.10
CA THR A 112 -17.81 5.92 4.29
C THR A 112 -17.36 4.88 3.26
N PHE A 113 -17.57 3.60 3.53
CA PHE A 113 -17.28 2.54 2.54
C PHE A 113 -18.20 2.67 1.31
N GLU A 114 -19.43 3.13 1.49
CA GLU A 114 -20.35 3.43 0.40
C GLU A 114 -19.80 4.53 -0.52
N ASP A 115 -19.16 5.56 0.05
CA ASP A 115 -18.51 6.62 -0.74
C ASP A 115 -17.32 6.08 -1.55
N MET A 116 -16.55 5.14 -0.98
CA MET A 116 -15.42 4.50 -1.65
C MET A 116 -15.83 3.68 -2.87
N CYS A 117 -17.05 3.12 -2.85
CA CYS A 117 -17.61 2.36 -3.97
C CYS A 117 -18.14 3.24 -5.11
N LYS A 118 -18.27 4.56 -4.91
CA LYS A 118 -18.73 5.48 -5.96
C LYS A 118 -17.59 5.75 -6.94
N VAL A 119 -17.81 5.42 -8.21
CA VAL A 119 -16.84 5.68 -9.28
C VAL A 119 -16.59 7.19 -9.39
N PHE A 120 -15.33 7.61 -9.23
CA PHE A 120 -14.92 9.02 -9.15
C PHE A 120 -15.58 9.82 -8.00
N GLY A 121 -16.04 9.16 -6.94
CA GLY A 121 -16.67 9.79 -5.78
C GLY A 121 -15.70 10.24 -4.68
N LEU A 122 -14.41 9.92 -4.81
CA LEU A 122 -13.40 10.25 -3.81
C LEU A 122 -12.79 11.65 -4.06
N PRO A 123 -12.44 12.40 -3.01
CA PRO A 123 -11.62 13.59 -3.14
C PRO A 123 -10.20 13.26 -3.66
N GLU A 124 -9.41 14.30 -3.94
CA GLU A 124 -8.06 14.14 -4.47
C GLU A 124 -7.11 13.42 -3.50
N LEU A 125 -6.76 12.17 -3.80
CA LEU A 125 -5.78 11.41 -3.01
C LEU A 125 -4.34 11.91 -3.19
N ARG A 126 -3.44 11.46 -2.30
CA ARG A 126 -2.01 11.83 -2.22
C ARG A 126 -1.77 13.19 -1.55
N THR A 127 -2.61 13.53 -0.58
CA THR A 127 -2.39 14.73 0.26
C THR A 127 -1.57 14.39 1.49
N LYS A 128 -1.69 13.17 2.01
CA LYS A 128 -0.91 12.67 3.15
C LYS A 128 0.13 11.64 2.75
N ALA A 129 -0.23 10.70 1.86
CA ALA A 129 0.67 9.61 1.48
C ALA A 129 0.62 9.26 -0.01
N HIS A 130 1.75 8.79 -0.52
CA HIS A 130 1.85 8.11 -1.81
C HIS A 130 1.62 6.60 -1.63
N PHE A 131 1.26 5.93 -2.73
CA PHE A 131 0.97 4.51 -2.75
C PHE A 131 1.84 3.79 -3.78
N CYS A 132 2.47 2.69 -3.35
CA CYS A 132 3.25 1.78 -4.18
C CYS A 132 2.72 0.35 -3.98
N ALA A 133 2.49 -0.38 -5.07
CA ALA A 133 2.13 -1.78 -5.04
C ALA A 133 3.26 -2.64 -5.62
N ILE A 134 3.64 -3.68 -4.88
CA ILE A 134 4.60 -4.70 -5.28
C ILE A 134 3.86 -6.03 -5.32
N SER A 135 3.42 -6.43 -6.52
CA SER A 135 2.68 -7.67 -6.69
C SER A 135 3.58 -8.89 -6.59
N SER A 136 3.13 -9.90 -5.86
CA SER A 136 3.85 -11.17 -5.64
C SER A 136 3.18 -12.36 -6.33
N THR A 137 2.10 -12.14 -7.07
CA THR A 137 1.37 -13.16 -7.81
C THR A 137 1.22 -12.73 -9.26
N SER A 138 1.23 -13.71 -10.18
CA SER A 138 0.88 -13.48 -11.58
C SER A 138 -0.65 -13.43 -11.74
N GLY A 139 -1.29 -12.49 -11.02
CA GLY A 139 -2.75 -12.40 -10.87
C GLY A 139 -3.22 -10.96 -10.61
N THR A 140 -4.55 -10.81 -10.49
CA THR A 140 -5.40 -9.62 -10.20
C THR A 140 -5.11 -8.27 -10.87
N ALA A 141 -3.87 -7.88 -11.11
CA ALA A 141 -3.46 -6.58 -11.66
C ALA A 141 -4.05 -5.37 -10.89
N THR A 142 -4.22 -5.53 -9.58
CA THR A 142 -4.70 -4.48 -8.68
C THR A 142 -3.59 -3.51 -8.33
#